data_AF-A0A957Y8L7-F1
#
_entry.id   AF-A0A957Y8L7-F1
#
_cell.length_a   1.000
_cell.length_b   1.000
_cell.length_c   1.000
_cell.angle_alpha   90.00
_cell.angle_beta   90.00
_cell.angle_gamma   90.00
#
_symmetry.space_group_name_H-M   'P 1'
#
loop_
_entity.id
_entity.type
_entity.pdbx_description
1 polymer ?
#
loop_
_entity_poly.entity_id
_entity_poly.type
_entity_poly.pdbx_seq_one_letter_code
_entity_poly.pdbx_strand_id
1 'polypeptide(L)'
;KPQIARRLTRRFAVVMAGPELHLPSLRSQHRAGHWRMADLRTAPLTRLEDNLYRFTWSPLTAATGAPILGDWTASARRKRWQSALRQLAAAISASTDHRSLITDHRPILWLFRPGMLHFVDEFNPQLVIYHVVDEYSAYPGLSDEQRTLQRNLDRRLTERADLVFCTARSLVEERQAINPNTHYMPNAVDFR
;
A
#
# COMPACT_ATOMS: atom_id res chain seq x y z
N LYS A 1 14.66 7.42 -0.21
CA LYS A 1 13.26 7.45 0.32
C LYS A 1 13.02 6.82 1.70
N PRO A 2 13.69 5.72 2.13
CA PRO A 2 13.42 5.10 3.44
C PRO A 2 13.74 6.00 4.65
N GLN A 3 14.39 7.15 4.48
CA GLN A 3 14.74 8.06 5.59
C GLN A 3 13.52 8.75 6.25
N ILE A 4 12.49 9.17 5.49
CA ILE A 4 11.28 9.76 6.08
C ILE A 4 10.46 8.66 6.77
N ALA A 5 10.28 7.52 6.09
CA ALA A 5 9.66 6.35 6.70
C ALA A 5 10.37 5.95 8.01
N ARG A 6 11.72 5.89 8.01
CA ARG A 6 12.54 5.60 9.19
C ARG A 6 12.44 6.65 10.31
N ARG A 7 12.18 7.92 9.99
CA ARG A 7 11.94 8.93 11.02
C ARG A 7 10.58 8.72 11.67
N LEU A 8 9.56 8.41 10.87
CA LEU A 8 8.22 8.06 11.37
C LEU A 8 8.25 6.80 12.24
N THR A 9 9.07 5.81 11.87
CA THR A 9 9.16 4.54 12.61
C THR A 9 9.70 4.68 14.03
N ARG A 10 10.35 5.80 14.36
CA ARG A 10 10.76 6.08 15.76
C ARG A 10 9.58 6.21 16.72
N ARG A 11 8.40 6.55 16.23
CA ARG A 11 7.22 6.84 17.07
C ARG A 11 5.95 6.15 16.62
N PHE A 12 5.87 5.74 15.36
CA PHE A 12 4.67 5.18 14.76
C PHE A 12 4.99 3.90 14.00
N ALA A 13 4.09 2.92 14.04
CA ALA A 13 4.16 1.84 13.07
C ALA A 13 3.79 2.37 11.70
N VAL A 14 4.67 2.14 10.72
CA VAL A 14 4.46 2.49 9.33
C VAL A 14 4.21 1.21 8.56
N VAL A 15 3.07 1.14 7.88
CA VAL A 15 2.70 0.02 7.01
C VAL A 15 2.83 0.49 5.57
N MET A 16 3.75 -0.10 4.83
CA MET A 16 3.88 0.09 3.39
C MET A 16 3.09 -0.98 2.66
N ALA A 17 2.11 -0.59 1.85
CA ALA A 17 1.40 -1.52 0.98
C ALA A 17 2.30 -1.88 -0.21
N GLY A 18 2.67 -3.17 -0.29
CA GLY A 18 3.41 -3.75 -1.41
C GLY A 18 2.54 -3.87 -2.67
N PRO A 19 3.14 -4.14 -3.84
CA PRO A 19 2.40 -4.28 -5.08
C PRO A 19 1.36 -5.40 -4.97
N GLU A 20 0.10 -5.11 -5.30
CA GLU A 20 -0.91 -6.15 -5.54
C GLU A 20 -0.50 -6.93 -6.79
N LEU A 21 -0.47 -8.26 -6.64
CA LEU A 21 -0.33 -9.20 -7.74
C LEU A 21 -1.73 -9.41 -8.34
N HIS A 22 -1.92 -9.14 -9.64
CA HIS A 22 -3.17 -9.43 -10.34
C HIS A 22 -3.14 -10.83 -10.98
N LEU A 23 -4.33 -11.44 -11.10
CA LEU A 23 -4.55 -12.82 -11.51
C LEU A 23 -4.12 -13.17 -12.94
N PRO A 24 -4.49 -12.35 -13.95
CA PRO A 24 -4.26 -12.72 -15.34
C PRO A 24 -2.76 -12.77 -15.68
N SER A 25 -1.93 -12.11 -14.86
CA SER A 25 -0.49 -12.13 -14.95
C SER A 25 0.20 -13.24 -14.15
N LEU A 26 -0.51 -14.05 -13.35
CA LEU A 26 0.14 -15.06 -12.50
C LEU A 26 0.82 -16.18 -13.29
N ARG A 27 0.20 -16.66 -14.37
CA ARG A 27 0.79 -17.73 -15.20
C ARG A 27 1.99 -17.24 -16.01
N SER A 28 1.96 -16.01 -16.53
CA SER A 28 3.10 -15.44 -17.26
C SER A 28 4.24 -15.07 -16.31
N GLN A 29 3.95 -14.50 -15.14
CA GLN A 29 4.95 -14.11 -14.14
C GLN A 29 5.59 -15.31 -13.43
N HIS A 30 4.87 -16.41 -13.19
CA HIS A 30 5.45 -17.66 -12.69
C HIS A 30 6.44 -18.26 -13.69
N ARG A 31 6.09 -18.31 -14.99
CA ARG A 31 7.00 -18.77 -16.04
C ARG A 31 8.22 -17.85 -16.19
N ALA A 32 8.07 -16.57 -15.93
CA ALA A 32 9.16 -15.60 -15.95
C ALA A 32 9.95 -15.53 -14.64
N GLY A 33 9.69 -16.40 -13.64
CA GLY A 33 10.44 -16.45 -12.38
C GLY A 33 10.24 -15.27 -11.42
N HIS A 34 9.25 -14.41 -11.68
CA HIS A 34 9.00 -13.19 -10.89
C HIS A 34 8.30 -13.49 -9.55
N TRP A 35 7.87 -14.74 -9.33
CA TRP A 35 7.13 -15.16 -8.15
C TRP A 35 7.16 -16.70 -7.98
N ARG A 36 7.28 -17.20 -6.74
CA ARG A 36 7.36 -18.63 -6.39
C ARG A 36 6.12 -19.08 -5.61
N MET A 37 5.74 -20.36 -5.71
CA MET A 37 4.61 -20.92 -4.92
C MET A 37 4.74 -20.70 -3.39
N ALA A 38 5.96 -20.57 -2.88
CA ALA A 38 6.24 -20.23 -1.48
C ALA A 38 5.71 -18.82 -1.09
N ASP A 39 5.62 -17.91 -2.05
CA ASP A 39 5.11 -16.55 -1.87
C ASP A 39 3.56 -16.50 -1.73
N LEU A 40 2.84 -17.64 -1.87
CA LEU A 40 1.43 -17.75 -1.44
C LEU A 40 1.33 -17.90 0.09
N ARG A 41 2.40 -18.43 0.70
CA ARG A 41 2.49 -18.75 2.11
C ARG A 41 3.16 -17.63 2.92
N THR A 42 3.71 -16.62 2.27
CA THR A 42 4.31 -15.47 2.95
C THR A 42 3.28 -14.79 3.84
N ALA A 43 3.74 -14.40 5.04
CA ALA A 43 2.92 -13.68 6.00
C ALA A 43 2.41 -12.40 5.34
N PRO A 44 1.11 -12.08 5.45
CA PRO A 44 0.53 -10.89 4.84
C PRO A 44 1.21 -9.61 5.33
N LEU A 45 1.80 -9.64 6.54
CA LEU A 45 2.61 -8.58 7.11
C LEU A 45 4.04 -9.10 7.33
N THR A 46 5.03 -8.42 6.76
CA THR A 46 6.46 -8.71 6.99
C THR A 46 7.09 -7.50 7.67
N ARG A 47 7.73 -7.69 8.82
CA ARG A 47 8.54 -6.63 9.46
C ARG A 47 9.83 -6.45 8.66
N LEU A 48 10.08 -5.23 8.19
CA LEU A 48 11.30 -4.88 7.48
C LEU A 48 12.34 -4.30 8.44
N GLU A 49 11.91 -3.43 9.35
CA GLU A 49 12.73 -2.78 10.38
C GLU A 49 11.88 -2.55 11.64
N ASP A 50 12.45 -1.97 12.68
CA ASP A 50 11.69 -1.51 13.85
C ASP A 50 10.57 -0.57 13.42
N ASN A 51 9.34 -0.93 13.75
CA ASN A 51 8.13 -0.19 13.39
C ASN A 51 7.88 0.02 11.89
N LEU A 52 8.62 -0.66 11.01
CA LEU A 52 8.39 -0.63 9.57
C LEU A 52 7.90 -1.98 9.08
N TYR A 53 6.68 -2.01 8.56
CA TYR A 53 6.04 -3.22 8.07
C TYR A 53 5.72 -3.08 6.59
N ARG A 54 5.86 -4.19 5.86
CA ARG A 54 5.36 -4.33 4.51
C ARG A 54 4.14 -5.22 4.53
N PHE A 55 3.02 -4.72 4.03
CA PHE A 55 1.84 -5.52 3.78
C PHE A 55 1.87 -6.02 2.34
N THR A 56 1.81 -7.33 2.12
CA THR A 56 1.76 -7.93 0.78
C THR A 56 0.46 -8.68 0.60
N TRP A 57 -0.24 -8.36 -0.50
CA TRP A 57 -1.42 -9.13 -0.88
C TRP A 57 -1.03 -10.55 -1.31
N SER A 58 -1.83 -11.54 -0.89
CA SER A 58 -1.68 -12.91 -1.37
C SER A 58 -2.11 -12.95 -2.85
N PRO A 59 -1.35 -13.58 -3.75
CA PRO A 59 -1.81 -13.74 -5.14
C PRO A 59 -3.05 -14.62 -5.27
N LEU A 60 -3.41 -15.38 -4.23
CA LEU A 60 -4.69 -16.10 -4.17
C LEU A 60 -5.89 -15.17 -4.10
N THR A 61 -5.75 -13.94 -3.63
CA THR A 61 -6.88 -13.01 -3.57
C THR A 61 -7.08 -12.25 -4.88
N ALA A 62 -6.10 -12.28 -5.78
CA ALA A 62 -6.37 -11.99 -7.18
C ALA A 62 -7.26 -13.10 -7.78
N ALA A 63 -7.04 -14.37 -7.37
CA ALA A 63 -7.66 -15.61 -7.94
C ALA A 63 -9.19 -15.67 -7.90
N THR A 64 -9.81 -14.69 -7.25
CA THR A 64 -11.12 -14.85 -6.62
C THR A 64 -12.17 -13.85 -7.08
N GLY A 65 -11.89 -13.06 -8.12
CA GLY A 65 -12.93 -12.32 -8.86
C GLY A 65 -13.80 -13.23 -9.75
N ALA A 66 -13.50 -14.53 -9.81
CA ALA A 66 -14.30 -15.52 -10.53
C ALA A 66 -15.52 -15.95 -9.68
N PRO A 67 -16.76 -15.87 -10.21
CA PRO A 67 -18.01 -15.99 -9.45
C PRO A 67 -18.21 -17.32 -8.71
N ILE A 68 -17.49 -18.38 -9.09
CA ILE A 68 -17.69 -19.74 -8.54
C ILE A 68 -16.82 -19.99 -7.28
N LEU A 69 -15.74 -19.23 -7.09
CA LEU A 69 -14.77 -19.42 -5.98
C LEU A 69 -14.79 -18.28 -4.94
N GLY A 70 -15.60 -17.24 -5.17
CA GLY A 70 -15.57 -15.98 -4.42
C GLY A 70 -15.92 -16.11 -2.93
N ASP A 71 -16.97 -16.85 -2.59
CA ASP A 71 -17.47 -16.92 -1.19
C ASP A 71 -16.61 -17.83 -0.30
N TRP A 72 -16.17 -18.95 -0.83
CA TRP A 72 -15.30 -19.91 -0.12
C TRP A 72 -13.94 -19.31 0.23
N THR A 73 -13.40 -18.49 -0.68
CA THR A 73 -12.12 -17.81 -0.47
C THR A 73 -12.27 -16.50 0.32
N ALA A 74 -13.46 -15.89 0.37
CA ALA A 74 -13.74 -14.69 1.17
C ALA A 74 -13.55 -14.91 2.68
N SER A 75 -13.91 -16.10 3.18
CA SER A 75 -13.72 -16.46 4.60
C SER A 75 -12.23 -16.66 4.93
N ALA A 76 -11.46 -17.29 4.04
CA ALA A 76 -10.01 -17.41 4.20
C ALA A 76 -9.30 -16.04 4.10
N ARG A 77 -9.78 -15.16 3.20
CA ARG A 77 -9.34 -13.76 3.07
C ARG A 77 -9.54 -12.99 4.37
N ARG A 78 -10.76 -13.03 4.94
CA ARG A 78 -11.06 -12.41 6.24
C ARG A 78 -10.18 -12.93 7.36
N LYS A 79 -9.96 -14.25 7.45
CA LYS A 79 -9.09 -14.82 8.50
C LYS A 79 -7.63 -14.41 8.35
N ARG A 80 -7.08 -14.43 7.13
CA ARG A 80 -5.70 -13.96 6.87
C ARG A 80 -5.56 -12.46 7.15
N TRP A 81 -6.55 -11.67 6.77
CA TRP A 81 -6.62 -10.24 7.05
C TRP A 81 -6.67 -9.95 8.55
N GLN A 82 -7.58 -10.61 9.28
CA GLN A 82 -7.67 -10.50 10.74
C GLN A 82 -6.36 -10.93 11.42
N SER A 83 -5.68 -11.94 10.91
CA SER A 83 -4.35 -12.33 11.41
C SER A 83 -3.31 -11.23 11.16
N ALA A 84 -3.31 -10.60 9.99
CA ALA A 84 -2.43 -9.47 9.69
C ALA A 84 -2.68 -8.28 10.62
N LEU A 85 -3.96 -7.92 10.84
CA LEU A 85 -4.37 -6.86 11.76
C LEU A 85 -3.97 -7.18 13.21
N ARG A 86 -4.16 -8.42 13.66
CA ARG A 86 -3.73 -8.84 15.01
C ARG A 86 -2.22 -8.78 15.17
N GLN A 87 -1.47 -9.22 14.16
CA GLN A 87 -0.01 -9.14 14.17
C GLN A 87 0.45 -7.67 14.19
N LEU A 88 -0.20 -6.80 13.41
CA LEU A 88 0.09 -5.38 13.41
C LEU A 88 -0.22 -4.74 14.76
N ALA A 89 -1.41 -5.00 15.32
CA ALA A 89 -1.82 -4.48 16.63
C ALA A 89 -0.89 -4.95 17.76
N ALA A 90 -0.51 -6.24 17.75
CA ALA A 90 0.45 -6.79 18.70
C ALA A 90 1.83 -6.14 18.55
N ALA A 91 2.28 -5.94 17.30
CA ALA A 91 3.58 -5.34 17.03
C ALA A 91 3.62 -3.84 17.39
N ILE A 92 2.52 -3.11 17.19
CA ILE A 92 2.34 -1.71 17.65
C ILE A 92 2.32 -1.65 19.17
N SER A 93 1.60 -2.55 19.83
CA SER A 93 1.52 -2.59 21.29
C SER A 93 2.87 -2.91 21.92
N ALA A 94 3.65 -3.81 21.30
CA ALA A 94 4.99 -4.17 21.75
C ALA A 94 6.04 -3.08 21.50
N SER A 95 5.82 -2.19 20.53
CA SER A 95 6.75 -1.12 20.19
C SER A 95 6.39 0.24 20.78
N THR A 96 5.21 0.35 21.40
CA THR A 96 4.80 1.56 22.11
C THR A 96 5.59 1.65 23.41
N ASP A 97 6.65 2.45 23.40
CA ASP A 97 7.36 2.87 24.60
C ASP A 97 6.35 3.50 25.57
N HIS A 98 6.30 3.01 26.82
CA HIS A 98 5.30 3.38 27.84
C HIS A 98 5.37 4.86 28.26
N ARG A 99 6.31 5.64 27.69
CA ARG A 99 6.49 7.07 27.88
C ARG A 99 5.84 7.94 26.79
N SER A 100 5.29 7.34 25.74
CA SER A 100 4.60 8.11 24.68
C SER A 100 3.17 8.43 25.11
N LEU A 101 2.84 9.72 25.19
CA LEU A 101 1.48 10.24 25.42
C LEU A 101 0.49 9.92 24.27
N ILE A 102 0.93 9.20 23.23
CA ILE A 102 0.10 8.80 22.10
C ILE A 102 -0.52 7.44 22.42
N THR A 103 -1.81 7.45 22.76
CA THR A 103 -2.63 6.26 23.04
C THR A 103 -3.24 5.64 21.78
N ASP A 104 -3.09 6.30 20.64
CA ASP A 104 -3.67 5.85 19.38
C ASP A 104 -2.74 4.89 18.65
N HIS A 105 -3.05 3.59 18.76
CA HIS A 105 -2.29 2.48 18.18
C HIS A 105 -2.60 2.21 16.69
N ARG A 106 -3.21 3.17 15.98
CA ARG A 106 -3.48 3.04 14.54
C ARG A 106 -2.19 3.26 13.73
N PRO A 107 -1.96 2.52 12.63
CA PRO A 107 -0.73 2.68 11.85
C PRO A 107 -0.73 3.97 11.01
N ILE A 108 0.46 4.39 10.58
CA ILE A 108 0.60 5.24 9.40
C ILE A 108 0.62 4.34 8.18
N LEU A 109 -0.25 4.61 7.20
CA LEU A 109 -0.36 3.84 5.98
C LEU A 109 0.35 4.57 4.83
N TRP A 110 1.33 3.93 4.21
CA TRP A 110 2.08 4.47 3.08
C TRP A 110 1.75 3.70 1.80
N LEU A 111 1.04 4.36 0.89
CA LEU A 111 0.51 3.80 -0.35
C LEU A 111 1.24 4.35 -1.56
N PHE A 112 1.38 3.52 -2.59
CA PHE A 112 2.13 3.86 -3.81
C PHE A 112 1.28 3.80 -5.08
N ARG A 113 0.14 3.10 -5.06
CA ARG A 113 -0.70 2.90 -6.25
C ARG A 113 -2.15 3.29 -5.98
N PRO A 114 -2.86 3.87 -6.97
CA PRO A 114 -4.28 4.20 -6.86
C PRO A 114 -5.19 3.04 -6.41
N GLY A 115 -4.92 1.81 -6.87
CA GLY A 115 -5.68 0.62 -6.51
C GLY A 115 -5.74 0.33 -5.00
N MET A 116 -4.78 0.86 -4.25
CA MET A 116 -4.62 0.67 -2.81
C MET A 116 -5.61 1.48 -1.96
N LEU A 117 -6.51 2.25 -2.58
CA LEU A 117 -7.50 3.08 -1.89
C LEU A 117 -8.29 2.33 -0.80
N HIS A 118 -8.64 1.07 -1.07
CA HIS A 118 -9.39 0.24 -0.13
C HIS A 118 -8.65 -0.01 1.20
N PHE A 119 -7.32 0.05 1.21
CA PHE A 119 -6.54 -0.10 2.45
C PHE A 119 -6.77 1.01 3.44
N VAL A 120 -7.21 2.20 2.99
CA VAL A 120 -7.51 3.30 3.90
C VAL A 120 -8.66 2.91 4.84
N ASP A 121 -9.73 2.29 4.32
CA ASP A 121 -10.85 1.84 5.13
C ASP A 121 -10.50 0.58 5.93
N GLU A 122 -9.74 -0.34 5.34
CA GLU A 122 -9.40 -1.60 5.99
C GLU A 122 -8.48 -1.41 7.20
N PHE A 123 -7.44 -0.58 7.09
CA PHE A 123 -6.48 -0.37 8.17
C PHE A 123 -6.93 0.66 9.20
N ASN A 124 -7.93 1.50 8.88
CA ASN A 124 -8.32 2.67 9.69
C ASN A 124 -7.07 3.41 10.24
N PRO A 125 -6.18 3.90 9.37
CA PRO A 125 -4.92 4.47 9.81
C PRO A 125 -5.13 5.80 10.54
N GLN A 126 -4.14 6.21 11.34
CA GLN A 126 -4.12 7.57 11.90
C GLN A 126 -3.65 8.60 10.87
N LEU A 127 -2.90 8.16 9.86
CA LEU A 127 -2.37 9.01 8.80
C LEU A 127 -2.17 8.19 7.52
N VAL A 128 -2.59 8.74 6.38
CA VAL A 128 -2.44 8.19 5.04
C VAL A 128 -1.43 9.03 4.26
N ILE A 129 -0.35 8.38 3.82
CA ILE A 129 0.64 8.95 2.90
C ILE A 129 0.40 8.31 1.54
N TYR A 130 0.06 9.12 0.53
CA TYR A 130 0.04 8.68 -0.85
C TYR A 130 1.28 9.16 -1.58
N HIS A 131 2.07 8.23 -2.12
CA HIS A 131 3.35 8.54 -2.76
C HIS A 131 3.32 8.18 -4.23
N VAL A 132 3.10 9.21 -5.04
CA VAL A 132 2.95 9.14 -6.48
C VAL A 132 4.32 9.15 -7.14
N VAL A 133 4.69 8.01 -7.72
CA VAL A 133 5.98 7.84 -8.39
C VAL A 133 5.86 7.94 -9.91
N ASP A 134 4.67 7.77 -10.47
CA ASP A 134 4.41 7.79 -11.91
C ASP A 134 2.93 8.08 -12.20
N GLU A 135 2.61 8.45 -13.45
CA GLU A 135 1.25 8.62 -13.93
C GLU A 135 0.68 7.27 -14.41
N TYR A 136 0.09 6.53 -13.48
CA TYR A 136 -0.39 5.16 -13.74
C TYR A 136 -1.45 5.07 -14.84
N SER A 137 -2.22 6.14 -15.08
CA SER A 137 -3.23 6.13 -16.15
C SER A 137 -2.63 6.29 -17.55
N ALA A 138 -1.35 6.67 -17.65
CA ALA A 138 -0.62 6.82 -18.90
C ALA A 138 0.07 5.52 -19.36
N TYR A 139 0.02 4.44 -18.57
CA TYR A 139 0.73 3.21 -18.89
C TYR A 139 0.28 2.60 -20.23
N PRO A 140 1.21 2.09 -21.05
CA PRO A 140 0.88 1.46 -22.32
C PRO A 140 0.10 0.15 -22.11
N GLY A 141 -0.84 -0.13 -23.00
CA GLY A 141 -1.65 -1.36 -22.96
C GLY A 141 -2.92 -1.29 -22.09
N LEU A 142 -3.22 -0.16 -21.45
CA LEU A 142 -4.50 0.05 -20.76
C LEU A 142 -5.62 0.38 -21.75
N SER A 143 -6.78 -0.27 -21.58
CA SER A 143 -8.04 0.12 -22.23
C SER A 143 -8.57 1.45 -21.69
N ASP A 144 -9.45 2.12 -22.43
CA ASP A 144 -10.02 3.41 -22.00
C ASP A 144 -10.78 3.32 -20.66
N GLU A 145 -11.45 2.19 -20.44
CA GLU A 145 -12.10 1.87 -19.17
C GLU A 145 -11.06 1.77 -18.03
N GLN A 146 -9.96 1.05 -18.24
CA GLN A 146 -8.89 0.90 -17.25
C GLN A 146 -8.21 2.24 -16.95
N ARG A 147 -7.97 3.07 -17.95
CA ARG A 147 -7.42 4.43 -17.76
C ARG A 147 -8.37 5.28 -16.92
N THR A 148 -9.66 5.22 -17.21
CA THR A 148 -10.69 5.96 -16.46
C THR A 148 -10.80 5.49 -15.03
N LEU A 149 -10.78 4.18 -14.80
CA LEU A 149 -10.73 3.59 -13.46
C LEU A 149 -9.50 4.07 -12.70
N GLN A 150 -8.32 4.05 -13.33
CA GLN A 150 -7.08 4.45 -12.68
C GLN A 150 -7.07 5.92 -12.28
N ARG A 151 -7.54 6.82 -13.15
CA ARG A 151 -7.72 8.25 -12.84
C ARG A 151 -8.69 8.47 -11.68
N ASN A 152 -9.81 7.75 -11.67
CA ASN A 152 -10.81 7.86 -10.61
C ASN A 152 -10.25 7.39 -9.25
N LEU A 153 -9.51 6.28 -9.24
CA LEU A 153 -8.86 5.79 -8.04
C LEU A 153 -7.76 6.75 -7.56
N ASP A 154 -6.98 7.32 -8.48
CA ASP A 154 -5.89 8.25 -8.16
C ASP A 154 -6.44 9.52 -7.52
N ARG A 155 -7.48 10.11 -8.12
CA ARG A 155 -8.19 11.27 -7.56
C ARG A 155 -8.71 10.97 -6.16
N ARG A 156 -9.45 9.87 -5.98
CA ARG A 156 -10.04 9.51 -4.68
C ARG A 156 -8.99 9.24 -3.61
N LEU A 157 -7.86 8.63 -3.98
CA LEU A 157 -6.76 8.40 -3.03
C LEU A 157 -6.02 9.70 -2.70
N THR A 158 -5.85 10.60 -3.67
CA THR A 158 -5.32 11.95 -3.45
C THR A 158 -6.22 12.74 -2.49
N GLU A 159 -7.55 12.66 -2.65
CA GLU A 159 -8.54 13.30 -1.77
C GLU A 159 -8.52 12.75 -0.34
N ARG A 160 -8.31 11.43 -0.18
CA ARG A 160 -8.28 10.77 1.14
C ARG A 160 -6.94 10.80 1.85
N ALA A 161 -5.87 11.11 1.14
CA ALA A 161 -4.54 11.15 1.75
C ALA A 161 -4.39 12.37 2.66
N ASP A 162 -3.73 12.21 3.81
CA ASP A 162 -3.36 13.35 4.65
C ASP A 162 -2.15 14.08 4.07
N LEU A 163 -1.25 13.32 3.44
CA LEU A 163 -0.06 13.82 2.76
C LEU A 163 0.10 13.14 1.40
N VAL A 164 0.42 13.94 0.39
CA VAL A 164 0.76 13.45 -0.95
C VAL A 164 2.21 13.80 -1.27
N PHE A 165 3.01 12.80 -1.63
CA PHE A 165 4.37 13.02 -2.12
C PHE A 165 4.45 12.66 -3.59
N CYS A 166 5.02 13.55 -4.39
CA CYS A 166 5.19 13.34 -5.83
C CYS A 166 6.66 13.42 -6.23
N THR A 167 7.07 12.57 -7.15
CA THR A 167 8.47 12.51 -7.61
C THR A 167 8.82 13.49 -8.74
N ALA A 168 7.81 14.04 -9.41
CA ALA A 168 7.92 15.03 -10.47
C ALA A 168 7.07 16.27 -10.13
N ARG A 169 7.48 17.45 -10.62
CA ARG A 169 6.76 18.71 -10.37
C ARG A 169 5.38 18.75 -11.04
N SER A 170 5.27 18.21 -12.25
CA SER A 170 3.97 18.08 -12.94
C SER A 170 2.95 17.31 -12.10
N LEU A 171 3.38 16.20 -11.50
CA LEU A 171 2.53 15.40 -10.60
C LEU A 171 2.10 16.18 -9.36
N VAL A 172 2.96 17.08 -8.83
CA VAL A 172 2.61 17.98 -7.72
C VAL A 172 1.52 18.95 -8.16
N GLU A 173 1.73 19.64 -9.28
CA GLU A 173 0.80 20.66 -9.79
C GLU A 173 -0.61 20.09 -10.01
N GLU A 174 -0.71 18.91 -10.61
CA GLU A 174 -1.98 18.21 -10.84
C GLU A 174 -2.71 17.86 -9.54
N ARG A 175 -1.97 17.44 -8.50
CA ARG A 175 -2.54 16.92 -7.25
C ARG A 175 -2.70 17.98 -6.18
N GLN A 176 -1.97 19.08 -6.24
CA GLN A 176 -2.08 20.20 -5.31
C GLN A 176 -3.46 20.88 -5.41
N ALA A 177 -4.08 20.86 -6.59
CA ALA A 177 -5.46 21.30 -6.80
C ALA A 177 -6.50 20.40 -6.09
N ILE A 178 -6.17 19.13 -5.86
CA ILE A 178 -7.04 18.13 -5.22
C ILE A 178 -6.76 18.05 -3.72
N ASN A 179 -5.48 18.10 -3.34
CA ASN A 179 -5.00 18.02 -1.96
C ASN A 179 -3.90 19.07 -1.72
N PRO A 180 -4.15 20.10 -0.88
CA PRO A 180 -3.17 21.16 -0.65
C PRO A 180 -1.91 20.67 0.09
N ASN A 181 -1.96 19.53 0.78
CA ASN A 181 -0.81 18.90 1.44
C ASN A 181 -0.02 18.01 0.46
N THR A 182 0.19 18.50 -0.76
CA THR A 182 0.99 17.85 -1.79
C THR A 182 2.39 18.43 -1.82
N HIS A 183 3.40 17.57 -1.75
CA HIS A 183 4.79 17.97 -1.64
C HIS A 183 5.66 17.29 -2.68
N TYR A 184 6.57 18.08 -3.26
CA TYR A 184 7.61 17.56 -4.12
C TYR A 184 8.65 16.77 -3.31
N MET A 185 8.83 15.50 -3.66
CA MET A 185 9.86 14.64 -3.08
C MET A 185 10.58 13.88 -4.21
N PRO A 186 11.69 14.43 -4.72
CA PRO A 186 12.42 13.80 -5.83
C PRO A 186 12.93 12.41 -5.45
N ASN A 187 13.13 11.57 -6.47
CA ASN A 187 13.86 10.33 -6.28
C ASN A 187 15.28 10.67 -5.80
N ALA A 188 15.67 10.14 -4.64
CA ALA A 188 17.05 10.21 -4.20
C ALA A 188 17.86 9.31 -5.14
N VAL A 189 18.61 9.92 -6.04
CA VAL A 189 19.65 9.23 -6.80
C VAL A 189 20.83 9.11 -5.85
N ASP A 190 21.21 7.88 -5.49
CA ASP A 190 22.54 7.65 -4.93
C ASP A 190 23.53 7.91 -6.07
N PHE A 191 24.14 9.10 -6.06
CA PHE A 191 25.37 9.32 -6.81
C PHE A 191 26.45 8.51 -6.10
N ARG A 192 26.81 7.36 -6.67
CA ARG A 192 28.07 6.67 -6.34
C ARG A 192 29.21 7.27 -7.13
#